data_AF-A0A6H9YWY0-F1
#
_entry.id   AF-A0A6H9YWY0-F1
#
_cell.length_a   1.000
_cell.length_b   1.000
_cell.length_c   1.000
_cell.angle_alpha   90.00
_cell.angle_beta   90.00
_cell.angle_gamma   90.00
#
_symmetry.space_group_name_H-M   'P 1'
#
loop_
_entity.id
_entity.type
_entity.pdbx_description
1 polymer ?
#
loop_
_entity_poly.entity_id
_entity_poly.type
_entity_poly.pdbx_seq_one_letter_code
_entity_poly.pdbx_strand_id
1 'polypeptide(L)'
;MGRTPHAPRPCLRGGGRGRHVRRAPRRGGWPVSAGAEAWAGEWVSRRLDVRLVDGERPAGVGLSDLVGLAVRRNPRRAHLLVSAVLGKHVPTDPRLVYGSGLLLGDLVRARLNVRQPDGLNERQPSGPDGSAGRDGGDESIDLGGLLAEALKGRPGAAAALRDRMRAPRTPVDAVVLGYAETATALGHAVADALGGAYYLHSTRRPVAGFATYGGFEEEHSHATSHLLLPADPAAAGAEVPMVLVDDELSTGRTVLNTIRALHAVRPRRHYVVAALVDLRDDEDRARMHDLADELDVRIDAVALASGRVELPDGILETGQTIVAELEAVRSEQQVARRAGRPVTRIDVAWPAGLPDGGRHGFTPGHRDLLEKRLPDMAARLVPALAGCGRVLVLGFEELMYAPLRLAEALADALPDVAVRYSTTTRSPVLAVDDPGYAIRTRLAFPAHDDPADGPGERYAYNVDAGSDAAARFDAIVLVIDDVADTAALADGLLAELSALAPVSVVVIPALRKGDL
;
A
#
# COMPACT_ATOMS: atom_id res chain seq x y z
N MET A 1 53.45 -41.90 -45.51
CA MET A 1 53.77 -40.50 -45.85
C MET A 1 53.19 -39.63 -44.74
N GLY A 2 53.92 -38.89 -43.91
CA GLY A 2 55.35 -38.69 -43.77
C GLY A 2 55.71 -38.08 -42.40
N ARG A 3 56.98 -38.31 -42.02
CA ARG A 3 57.88 -37.50 -41.18
C ARG A 3 57.59 -37.32 -39.66
N THR A 4 58.18 -38.21 -38.85
CA THR A 4 59.24 -38.01 -37.79
C THR A 4 59.47 -36.63 -37.14
N PRO A 5 60.20 -36.51 -35.99
CA PRO A 5 60.32 -37.37 -34.77
C PRO A 5 60.53 -36.61 -33.40
N HIS A 6 60.58 -37.39 -32.30
CA HIS A 6 61.36 -37.28 -31.03
C HIS A 6 61.45 -36.01 -30.12
N ALA A 7 60.90 -36.16 -28.88
CA ALA A 7 61.42 -36.01 -27.47
C ALA A 7 62.61 -35.04 -27.11
N PRO A 8 62.92 -34.66 -25.82
CA PRO A 8 62.47 -35.14 -24.49
C PRO A 8 62.26 -34.08 -23.34
N ARG A 9 61.96 -34.59 -22.12
CA ARG A 9 61.85 -34.02 -20.73
C ARG A 9 63.01 -33.06 -20.27
N PRO A 10 62.92 -32.21 -19.20
CA PRO A 10 62.66 -32.62 -17.79
C PRO A 10 62.06 -31.59 -16.77
N CYS A 11 61.93 -32.06 -15.52
CA CYS A 11 61.47 -31.40 -14.29
C CYS A 11 62.28 -30.15 -13.86
N LEU A 12 61.67 -29.22 -13.10
CA LEU A 12 62.12 -28.77 -11.76
C LEU A 12 61.24 -27.65 -11.15
N ARG A 13 61.38 -27.51 -9.82
CA ARG A 13 60.60 -26.77 -8.83
C ARG A 13 60.75 -25.24 -8.86
N GLY A 14 59.72 -24.55 -8.34
CA GLY A 14 59.91 -23.56 -7.26
C GLY A 14 59.68 -22.06 -7.58
N GLY A 15 58.79 -21.44 -6.80
CA GLY A 15 59.04 -20.12 -6.20
C GLY A 15 58.35 -18.88 -6.78
N GLY A 16 57.27 -18.44 -6.13
CA GLY A 16 57.25 -17.12 -5.46
C GLY A 16 56.81 -15.86 -6.22
N ARG A 17 55.58 -15.41 -5.87
CA ARG A 17 55.12 -14.02 -5.58
C ARG A 17 55.10 -12.98 -6.71
N GLY A 18 53.92 -12.34 -6.91
CA GLY A 18 53.88 -10.94 -7.38
C GLY A 18 52.59 -10.40 -8.01
N ARG A 19 51.57 -10.12 -7.19
CA ARG A 19 50.64 -8.96 -7.25
C ARG A 19 49.72 -8.68 -8.47
N HIS A 20 48.45 -8.50 -8.09
CA HIS A 20 47.45 -7.53 -8.58
C HIS A 20 46.72 -7.79 -9.90
N VAL A 21 45.50 -8.34 -9.79
CA VAL A 21 44.30 -7.67 -10.33
C VAL A 21 43.14 -7.86 -9.34
N ARG A 22 42.84 -6.80 -8.58
CA ARG A 22 41.54 -6.58 -7.92
C ARG A 22 40.65 -5.83 -8.92
N ARG A 23 39.43 -6.30 -9.16
CA ARG A 23 38.20 -5.49 -9.03
C ARG A 23 36.95 -6.36 -9.19
N ALA A 24 36.20 -6.45 -8.10
CA ALA A 24 34.79 -6.83 -8.08
C ALA A 24 33.93 -5.59 -8.41
N PRO A 25 32.81 -5.73 -9.13
CA PRO A 25 31.66 -4.82 -9.03
C PRO A 25 30.63 -5.49 -8.09
N ARG A 26 30.59 -5.10 -6.81
CA ARG A 26 29.74 -4.06 -6.20
C ARG A 26 28.27 -4.49 -6.04
N ARG A 27 27.96 -4.70 -4.75
CA ARG A 27 26.65 -4.92 -4.12
C ARG A 27 25.62 -3.89 -4.63
N GLY A 28 24.54 -4.38 -5.24
CA GLY A 28 23.28 -3.65 -5.37
C GLY A 28 22.45 -3.86 -4.11
N GLY A 29 22.84 -3.20 -3.03
CA GLY A 29 21.92 -2.90 -1.93
C GLY A 29 21.25 -1.56 -2.22
N TRP A 30 20.19 -1.24 -1.48
CA TRP A 30 19.64 0.12 -1.42
C TRP A 30 20.77 1.15 -1.26
N PRO A 31 20.63 2.40 -1.75
CA PRO A 31 21.42 3.47 -1.16
C PRO A 31 20.99 3.60 0.31
N VAL A 32 21.68 2.87 1.19
CA VAL A 32 21.83 3.29 2.58
C VAL A 32 22.88 4.40 2.49
N SER A 33 22.40 5.63 2.60
CA SER A 33 23.27 6.79 2.73
C SER A 33 24.21 6.54 3.90
N ALA A 34 25.53 6.61 3.66
CA ALA A 34 26.52 6.63 4.72
C ALA A 34 26.50 8.01 5.39
N GLY A 35 25.50 8.21 6.24
CA GLY A 35 25.19 9.36 7.07
C GLY A 35 23.92 8.96 7.82
N ALA A 36 23.82 9.21 9.12
CA ALA A 36 22.67 8.78 9.92
C ALA A 36 21.36 8.99 9.14
N GLU A 37 20.64 7.91 8.82
CA GLU A 37 19.47 7.98 7.94
C GLU A 37 18.44 8.91 8.56
N ALA A 38 18.20 10.05 7.90
CA ALA A 38 17.19 11.00 8.32
C ALA A 38 15.83 10.30 8.26
N TRP A 39 15.11 10.28 9.39
CA TRP A 39 13.75 9.78 9.40
C TRP A 39 12.89 10.62 8.46
N ALA A 40 12.00 9.98 7.68
CA ALA A 40 11.20 10.65 6.64
C ALA A 40 10.20 11.70 7.17
N GLY A 41 10.08 11.86 8.50
CA GLY A 41 9.34 12.95 9.13
C GLY A 41 10.21 14.02 9.79
N GLU A 42 11.54 13.90 9.76
CA GLU A 42 12.48 14.78 10.45
C GLU A 42 12.38 16.23 9.98
N TRP A 43 12.19 16.44 8.68
CA TRP A 43 12.04 17.77 8.10
C TRP A 43 10.80 18.49 8.66
N VAL A 44 9.66 17.77 8.73
CA VAL A 44 8.41 18.31 9.26
C VAL A 44 8.52 18.54 10.76
N SER A 45 9.04 17.55 11.48
CA SER A 45 9.18 17.62 12.93
C SER A 45 10.04 18.82 13.36
N ARG A 46 11.17 19.06 12.67
CA ARG A 46 12.04 20.22 12.99
C ARG A 46 11.43 21.58 12.65
N ARG A 47 10.58 21.66 11.61
CA ARG A 47 10.04 22.95 11.12
C ARG A 47 8.65 23.29 11.66
N LEU A 48 7.85 22.27 11.98
CA LEU A 48 6.49 22.40 12.47
C LEU A 48 6.31 21.91 13.92
N ASP A 49 7.39 21.51 14.61
CA ASP A 49 7.39 20.92 15.98
C ASP A 49 6.33 19.81 16.17
N VAL A 50 6.02 19.09 15.10
CA VAL A 50 5.13 17.92 15.13
C VAL A 50 5.90 16.75 15.72
N ARG A 51 5.33 16.07 16.71
CA ARG A 51 5.93 14.88 17.34
C ARG A 51 5.01 13.68 17.21
N LEU A 52 5.61 12.54 16.87
CA LEU A 52 4.93 11.26 16.96
C LEU A 52 5.31 10.59 18.27
N VAL A 53 4.32 10.11 18.98
CA VAL A 53 4.53 9.31 20.19
C VAL A 53 4.01 7.92 19.95
N ASP A 54 4.91 6.94 19.99
CA ASP A 54 4.58 5.53 19.84
C ASP A 54 3.75 5.04 21.03
N GLY A 55 2.73 4.23 20.74
CA GLY A 55 1.93 3.50 21.70
C GLY A 55 2.21 2.00 21.65
N GLU A 56 1.16 1.20 21.74
CA GLU A 56 1.22 -0.26 21.61
C GLU A 56 1.74 -0.68 20.23
N ARG A 57 2.46 -1.82 20.21
CA ARG A 57 3.09 -2.41 19.02
C ARG A 57 2.57 -3.83 18.74
N PRO A 58 1.28 -4.03 18.38
CA PRO A 58 0.73 -5.37 18.13
C PRO A 58 1.49 -6.16 17.06
N ALA A 59 2.05 -5.48 16.07
CA ALA A 59 2.87 -6.06 15.01
C ALA A 59 4.39 -5.94 15.28
N GLY A 60 4.82 -5.62 16.50
CA GLY A 60 6.24 -5.49 16.87
C GLY A 60 6.95 -4.23 16.35
N VAL A 61 6.22 -3.32 15.69
CA VAL A 61 6.72 -2.02 15.20
C VAL A 61 5.89 -0.87 15.76
N GLY A 62 6.48 0.32 15.83
CA GLY A 62 5.83 1.53 16.34
C GLY A 62 5.20 2.38 15.25
N LEU A 63 4.51 3.43 15.66
CA LEU A 63 3.92 4.42 14.76
C LEU A 63 5.03 5.07 13.89
N SER A 64 6.12 5.51 14.51
CA SER A 64 7.25 6.16 13.85
C SER A 64 7.99 5.26 12.83
N ASP A 65 7.92 3.93 12.99
CA ASP A 65 8.46 2.96 12.04
C ASP A 65 7.59 2.84 10.79
N LEU A 66 6.27 3.04 10.92
CA LEU A 66 5.29 2.85 9.85
C LEU A 66 4.98 4.13 9.06
N VAL A 67 5.27 5.31 9.63
CA VAL A 67 4.88 6.59 9.01
C VAL A 67 6.02 7.61 8.99
N GLY A 68 6.13 8.31 7.87
CA GLY A 68 6.82 9.60 7.77
C GLY A 68 5.83 10.77 7.92
N LEU A 69 6.32 12.00 7.75
CA LEU A 69 5.49 13.20 7.78
C LEU A 69 5.64 14.00 6.49
N ALA A 70 4.53 14.61 6.07
CA ALA A 70 4.50 15.60 5.00
C ALA A 70 3.60 16.78 5.39
N VAL A 71 3.72 17.88 4.64
CA VAL A 71 2.85 19.04 4.74
C VAL A 71 1.75 18.92 3.69
N ARG A 72 0.51 19.11 4.11
CA ARG A 72 -0.65 19.10 3.23
C ARG A 72 -1.14 20.51 2.99
N ARG A 73 -1.64 20.75 1.77
CA ARG A 73 -2.39 21.96 1.44
C ARG A 73 -3.83 21.82 1.93
N ASN A 74 -4.08 22.14 3.21
CA ASN A 74 -5.42 22.02 3.79
C ASN A 74 -5.64 23.06 4.91
N PRO A 75 -6.80 23.76 4.93
CA PRO A 75 -7.08 24.81 5.93
C PRO A 75 -7.33 24.27 7.34
N ARG A 76 -7.58 22.97 7.50
CA ARG A 76 -7.93 22.31 8.76
C ARG A 76 -6.82 21.42 9.32
N ARG A 77 -5.87 20.97 8.48
CA ARG A 77 -4.75 20.10 8.89
C ARG A 77 -3.48 20.41 8.09
N ALA A 78 -2.43 20.87 8.77
CA ALA A 78 -1.15 21.22 8.14
C ALA A 78 -0.24 20.01 7.88
N HIS A 79 -0.34 18.94 8.67
CA HIS A 79 0.47 17.73 8.54
C HIS A 79 -0.30 16.59 7.86
N LEU A 80 0.45 15.62 7.35
CA LEU A 80 -0.02 14.38 6.77
C LEU A 80 0.90 13.25 7.23
N LEU A 81 0.32 12.15 7.71
CA LEU A 81 1.05 10.91 7.94
C LEU A 81 1.23 10.20 6.59
N VAL A 82 2.47 9.82 6.30
CA VAL A 82 2.83 9.15 5.05
C VAL A 82 3.22 7.72 5.35
N SER A 83 2.33 6.77 5.07
CA SER A 83 2.57 5.34 5.30
C SER A 83 3.74 4.82 4.46
N ALA A 84 4.64 4.10 5.12
CA ALA A 84 5.76 3.38 4.50
C ALA A 84 5.32 2.05 3.85
N VAL A 85 4.15 1.52 4.23
CA VAL A 85 3.68 0.18 3.83
C VAL A 85 2.42 0.19 2.95
N LEU A 86 1.85 1.36 2.65
CA LEU A 86 0.63 1.45 1.83
C LEU A 86 0.92 1.40 0.31
N GLY A 87 2.08 1.87 -0.12
CA GLY A 87 2.41 1.97 -1.55
C GLY A 87 1.57 2.99 -2.31
N LYS A 88 1.30 4.15 -1.68
CA LYS A 88 0.56 5.27 -2.31
C LYS A 88 1.47 6.44 -2.66
N HIS A 89 2.10 7.04 -1.66
CA HIS A 89 2.91 8.24 -1.85
C HIS A 89 4.41 7.95 -1.96
N VAL A 90 4.84 6.80 -1.44
CA VAL A 90 6.22 6.33 -1.46
C VAL A 90 6.23 5.01 -2.23
N PRO A 91 7.01 4.90 -3.33
CA PRO A 91 7.20 3.63 -4.01
C PRO A 91 7.85 2.57 -3.11
N THR A 92 7.06 1.59 -2.71
CA THR A 92 7.43 0.57 -1.70
C THR A 92 7.66 -0.79 -2.37
N ASP A 93 8.46 -1.66 -1.75
CA ASP A 93 8.55 -3.06 -2.18
C ASP A 93 7.14 -3.69 -2.14
N PRO A 94 6.61 -4.23 -3.26
CA PRO A 94 5.24 -4.76 -3.31
C PRO A 94 5.00 -5.90 -2.30
N ARG A 95 6.05 -6.66 -1.96
CA ARG A 95 5.96 -7.75 -0.97
C ARG A 95 5.78 -7.20 0.44
N LEU A 96 6.38 -6.04 0.76
CA LEU A 96 6.16 -5.36 2.04
C LEU A 96 4.74 -4.81 2.12
N VAL A 97 4.22 -4.23 1.03
CA VAL A 97 2.84 -3.69 0.99
C VAL A 97 1.82 -4.81 1.20
N TYR A 98 1.89 -5.87 0.41
CA TYR A 98 0.98 -7.00 0.53
C TYR A 98 1.16 -7.75 1.86
N GLY A 99 2.40 -8.03 2.27
CA GLY A 99 2.71 -8.71 3.53
C GLY A 99 2.20 -7.97 4.77
N SER A 100 2.29 -6.64 4.79
CA SER A 100 1.75 -5.81 5.88
C SER A 100 0.22 -5.85 5.93
N GLY A 101 -0.44 -5.83 4.76
CA GLY A 101 -1.89 -5.98 4.68
C GLY A 101 -2.37 -7.37 5.12
N LEU A 102 -1.63 -8.42 4.74
CA LEU A 102 -1.91 -9.78 5.23
C LEU A 102 -1.72 -9.88 6.76
N LEU A 103 -0.68 -9.22 7.31
CA LEU A 103 -0.43 -9.18 8.76
C LEU A 103 -1.57 -8.48 9.50
N LEU A 104 -2.08 -7.37 8.96
CA LEU A 104 -3.28 -6.72 9.50
C LEU A 104 -4.48 -7.68 9.47
N GLY A 105 -4.65 -8.42 8.39
CA GLY A 105 -5.68 -9.46 8.29
C GLY A 105 -5.52 -10.60 9.29
N ASP A 106 -4.30 -10.92 9.75
CA ASP A 106 -4.10 -11.88 10.84
C ASP A 106 -4.56 -11.34 12.20
N LEU A 107 -4.37 -10.05 12.45
CA LEU A 107 -4.92 -9.40 13.65
C LEU A 107 -6.46 -9.41 13.61
N VAL A 108 -7.06 -9.17 12.44
CA VAL A 108 -8.51 -9.31 12.24
C VAL A 108 -8.95 -10.74 12.52
N ARG A 109 -8.26 -11.72 11.92
CA ARG A 109 -8.54 -13.16 12.10
C ARG A 109 -8.47 -13.58 13.58
N ALA A 110 -7.54 -13.02 14.35
CA ALA A 110 -7.46 -13.26 15.78
C ALA A 110 -8.72 -12.77 16.51
N ARG A 111 -9.29 -11.61 16.16
CA ARG A 111 -10.52 -11.08 16.75
C ARG A 111 -11.77 -11.86 16.37
N LEU A 112 -11.85 -12.31 15.12
CA LEU A 112 -13.00 -13.09 14.63
C LEU A 112 -13.07 -14.51 15.22
N ASN A 113 -11.94 -15.11 15.61
CA ASN A 113 -11.90 -16.45 16.19
C ASN A 113 -12.15 -16.51 17.71
N VAL A 114 -12.25 -15.36 18.39
CA VAL A 114 -12.61 -15.33 19.81
C VAL A 114 -14.10 -15.66 19.93
N ARG A 115 -14.43 -16.91 20.32
CA ARG A 115 -15.78 -17.28 20.76
C ARG A 115 -16.13 -16.50 22.02
N GLN A 116 -17.30 -15.84 22.05
CA GLN A 116 -17.87 -15.45 23.33
C GLN A 116 -18.20 -16.72 24.12
N PRO A 117 -17.96 -16.74 25.45
CA PRO A 117 -18.71 -17.64 26.31
C PRO A 117 -20.18 -17.22 26.24
N ASP A 118 -21.06 -18.14 25.87
CA ASP A 118 -22.50 -17.92 25.89
C ASP A 118 -22.96 -17.60 27.33
N GLY A 119 -23.67 -16.47 27.50
CA GLY A 119 -24.56 -16.28 28.64
C GLY A 119 -24.11 -15.30 29.71
N LEU A 120 -25.04 -14.40 30.03
CA LEU A 120 -25.08 -13.48 31.16
C LEU A 120 -24.81 -14.19 32.50
N ASN A 121 -24.20 -13.45 33.42
CA ASN A 121 -23.76 -13.79 34.79
C ASN A 121 -22.47 -14.60 34.92
N GLU A 122 -21.36 -13.87 35.11
CA GLU A 122 -20.50 -14.09 36.27
C GLU A 122 -19.64 -12.84 36.55
N ARG A 123 -19.67 -12.39 37.80
CA ARG A 123 -18.87 -11.27 38.29
C ARG A 123 -17.39 -11.64 38.19
N GLN A 124 -16.58 -10.78 37.54
CA GLN A 124 -15.13 -10.86 37.63
C GLN A 124 -14.67 -10.80 39.09
N PRO A 125 -13.79 -11.70 39.56
CA PRO A 125 -12.89 -11.39 40.64
C PRO A 125 -11.61 -10.77 40.06
N SER A 126 -11.33 -9.56 40.53
CA SER A 126 -10.05 -8.86 40.41
C SER A 126 -8.93 -9.64 41.12
N GLY A 127 -7.81 -9.89 40.42
CA GLY A 127 -6.56 -10.34 41.04
C GLY A 127 -5.53 -10.85 40.02
N PRO A 128 -4.25 -10.45 40.10
CA PRO A 128 -3.21 -10.87 39.17
C PRO A 128 -2.54 -12.16 39.67
N ASP A 129 -2.34 -13.16 38.81
CA ASP A 129 -1.04 -13.82 38.73
C ASP A 129 -0.88 -14.74 37.53
N GLY A 130 0.38 -14.82 37.09
CA GLY A 130 0.83 -15.45 35.87
C GLY A 130 0.75 -16.98 35.84
N SER A 131 1.03 -17.47 34.64
CA SER A 131 1.43 -18.84 34.28
C SER A 131 0.32 -19.81 33.82
N ALA A 132 -0.15 -19.60 32.59
CA ALA A 132 -0.64 -20.70 31.75
C ALA A 132 0.54 -21.34 30.99
N GLY A 133 0.58 -22.67 31.04
CA GLY A 133 1.70 -23.52 30.64
C GLY A 133 2.19 -23.32 29.21
N ARG A 134 3.51 -23.24 29.08
CA ARG A 134 4.24 -23.50 27.83
C ARG A 134 4.48 -25.01 27.74
N ASP A 135 3.71 -25.67 26.89
CA ASP A 135 4.07 -26.99 26.37
C ASP A 135 3.83 -27.00 24.85
N GLY A 136 4.87 -27.36 24.11
CA GLY A 136 4.85 -27.55 22.65
C GLY A 136 5.80 -26.62 21.91
N GLY A 137 6.95 -27.13 21.47
CA GLY A 137 7.93 -26.40 20.67
C GLY A 137 7.38 -25.99 19.31
N ASP A 138 7.14 -24.70 19.14
CA ASP A 138 7.10 -24.01 17.86
C ASP A 138 8.13 -22.89 17.97
N GLU A 139 9.11 -22.82 17.07
CA GLU A 139 9.97 -21.64 16.98
C GLU A 139 9.06 -20.47 16.64
N SER A 140 8.57 -19.73 17.65
CA SER A 140 7.66 -18.62 17.45
C SER A 140 8.32 -17.61 16.53
N ILE A 141 7.89 -17.57 15.27
CA ILE A 141 8.52 -16.73 14.26
C ILE A 141 8.22 -15.27 14.59
N ASP A 142 9.29 -14.50 14.69
CA ASP A 142 9.23 -13.07 14.97
C ASP A 142 8.74 -12.29 13.74
N LEU A 143 7.44 -12.29 13.50
CA LEU A 143 6.79 -11.51 12.44
C LEU A 143 7.07 -10.00 12.58
N GLY A 144 7.16 -9.52 13.82
CA GLY A 144 7.48 -8.13 14.10
C GLY A 144 8.92 -7.78 13.72
N GLY A 145 9.86 -8.66 14.02
CA GLY A 145 11.23 -8.58 13.54
C GLY A 145 11.31 -8.59 12.02
N LEU A 146 10.57 -9.46 11.34
CA LEU A 146 10.53 -9.48 9.86
C LEU A 146 9.99 -8.17 9.27
N LEU A 147 8.91 -7.62 9.84
CA LEU A 147 8.36 -6.33 9.42
C LEU A 147 9.36 -5.19 9.66
N ALA A 148 9.96 -5.12 10.84
CA ALA A 148 10.96 -4.11 11.18
C ALA A 148 12.17 -4.16 10.23
N GLU A 149 12.65 -5.35 9.87
CA GLU A 149 13.76 -5.50 8.94
C GLU A 149 13.37 -5.19 7.49
N ALA A 150 12.12 -5.49 7.10
CA ALA A 150 11.60 -5.12 5.79
C ALA A 150 11.45 -3.60 5.64
N LEU A 151 11.00 -2.89 6.69
CA LEU A 151 10.93 -1.43 6.75
C LEU A 151 12.31 -0.77 6.62
N LYS A 152 13.35 -1.40 7.19
CA LYS A 152 14.76 -0.99 7.04
C LYS A 152 15.37 -1.38 5.69
N GLY A 153 14.58 -1.96 4.78
CA GLY A 153 15.04 -2.36 3.45
C GLY A 153 16.02 -3.54 3.45
N ARG A 154 16.05 -4.38 4.50
CA ARG A 154 16.93 -5.55 4.51
C ARG A 154 16.56 -6.50 3.36
N PRO A 155 17.54 -6.92 2.53
CA PRO A 155 17.28 -7.83 1.43
C PRO A 155 16.59 -9.12 1.89
N GLY A 156 15.51 -9.50 1.21
CA GLY A 156 14.74 -10.72 1.49
C GLY A 156 13.73 -10.62 2.64
N ALA A 157 13.79 -9.62 3.51
CA ALA A 157 12.89 -9.51 4.66
C ALA A 157 11.41 -9.32 4.24
N ALA A 158 11.17 -8.46 3.24
CA ALA A 158 9.83 -8.24 2.69
C ALA A 158 9.24 -9.52 2.06
N ALA A 159 10.06 -10.28 1.33
CA ALA A 159 9.66 -11.56 0.76
C ALA A 159 9.34 -12.59 1.85
N ALA A 160 10.21 -12.71 2.87
CA ALA A 160 10.00 -13.62 3.98
C ALA A 160 8.73 -13.31 4.79
N LEU A 161 8.44 -12.02 5.04
CA LEU A 161 7.18 -11.59 5.65
C LEU A 161 5.98 -12.03 4.80
N ARG A 162 5.98 -11.68 3.50
CA ARG A 162 4.91 -12.02 2.56
C ARG A 162 4.69 -13.54 2.48
N ASP A 163 5.75 -14.32 2.30
CA ASP A 163 5.69 -15.77 2.15
C ASP A 163 5.13 -16.44 3.41
N ARG A 164 5.57 -15.99 4.58
CA ARG A 164 5.06 -16.48 5.87
C ARG A 164 3.57 -16.19 6.02
N MET A 165 3.13 -14.98 5.66
CA MET A 165 1.74 -14.59 5.78
C MET A 165 0.81 -15.29 4.78
N ARG A 166 1.35 -15.80 3.67
CA ARG A 166 0.61 -16.59 2.67
C ARG A 166 0.48 -18.08 3.01
N ALA A 167 1.04 -18.54 4.13
CA ALA A 167 0.94 -19.94 4.53
C ALA A 167 -0.54 -20.38 4.60
N PRO A 168 -0.89 -21.58 4.08
CA PRO A 168 -2.27 -22.06 4.08
C PRO A 168 -2.89 -22.07 5.48
N ARG A 169 -4.12 -21.58 5.58
CA ARG A 169 -4.89 -21.46 6.82
C ARG A 169 -6.35 -21.77 6.56
N THR A 170 -7.08 -22.11 7.62
CA THR A 170 -8.53 -22.29 7.57
C THR A 170 -9.20 -20.97 7.18
N PRO A 171 -10.03 -20.95 6.12
CA PRO A 171 -10.79 -19.76 5.75
C PRO A 171 -11.70 -19.26 6.87
N VAL A 172 -11.84 -17.94 6.96
CA VAL A 172 -12.79 -17.24 7.82
C VAL A 172 -13.72 -16.41 6.95
N ASP A 173 -15.02 -16.65 7.06
CA ASP A 173 -16.03 -15.91 6.31
C ASP A 173 -16.26 -14.54 6.93
N ALA A 174 -16.21 -13.51 6.09
CA ALA A 174 -16.47 -12.12 6.44
C ALA A 174 -16.87 -11.32 5.20
N VAL A 175 -17.49 -10.16 5.41
CA VAL A 175 -17.54 -9.11 4.39
C VAL A 175 -16.50 -8.07 4.74
N VAL A 176 -15.53 -7.87 3.86
CA VAL A 176 -14.46 -6.87 4.06
C VAL A 176 -14.75 -5.67 3.17
N LEU A 177 -14.80 -4.48 3.76
CA LEU A 177 -15.02 -3.22 3.08
C LEU A 177 -13.79 -2.31 3.20
N GLY A 178 -13.11 -2.04 2.09
CA GLY A 178 -12.05 -1.04 2.02
C GLY A 178 -12.57 0.38 1.77
N TYR A 179 -11.99 1.37 2.44
CA TYR A 179 -12.27 2.78 2.15
C TYR A 179 -11.47 3.24 0.92
N ALA A 180 -12.18 3.77 -0.09
CA ALA A 180 -11.50 4.46 -1.17
C ALA A 180 -10.93 5.79 -0.66
N GLU A 181 -9.84 6.29 -1.21
CA GLU A 181 -9.04 5.66 -2.27
C GLU A 181 -7.96 4.73 -1.69
N THR A 182 -7.49 5.05 -0.49
CA THR A 182 -6.23 4.56 0.09
C THR A 182 -6.25 3.09 0.49
N ALA A 183 -7.37 2.60 1.01
CA ALA A 183 -7.46 1.26 1.59
C ALA A 183 -8.05 0.22 0.62
N THR A 184 -8.11 0.51 -0.69
CA THR A 184 -8.60 -0.43 -1.72
C THR A 184 -7.70 -1.66 -1.86
N ALA A 185 -6.39 -1.50 -1.99
CA ALA A 185 -5.48 -2.66 -1.96
C ALA A 185 -5.31 -3.26 -0.56
N LEU A 186 -5.34 -2.43 0.48
CA LEU A 186 -5.19 -2.88 1.86
C LEU A 186 -6.35 -3.80 2.27
N GLY A 187 -7.59 -3.42 1.94
CA GLY A 187 -8.77 -4.23 2.20
C GLY A 187 -8.76 -5.56 1.45
N HIS A 188 -8.29 -5.58 0.21
CA HIS A 188 -8.05 -6.84 -0.52
C HIS A 188 -7.05 -7.73 0.22
N ALA A 189 -5.90 -7.19 0.66
CA ALA A 189 -4.91 -7.96 1.39
C ALA A 189 -5.45 -8.51 2.72
N VAL A 190 -6.31 -7.76 3.42
CA VAL A 190 -7.03 -8.24 4.60
C VAL A 190 -7.97 -9.39 4.24
N ALA A 191 -8.76 -9.26 3.16
CA ALA A 191 -9.64 -10.32 2.68
C ALA A 191 -8.88 -11.59 2.29
N ASP A 192 -7.71 -11.43 1.65
CA ASP A 192 -6.81 -12.52 1.28
C ASP A 192 -6.25 -13.26 2.52
N ALA A 193 -5.95 -12.55 3.60
CA ALA A 193 -5.51 -13.20 4.85
C ALA A 193 -6.63 -13.99 5.53
N LEU A 194 -7.89 -13.58 5.36
CA LEU A 194 -9.06 -14.31 5.87
C LEU A 194 -9.41 -15.52 5.00
N GLY A 195 -9.19 -15.42 3.68
CA GLY A 195 -9.36 -16.54 2.73
C GLY A 195 -10.81 -16.89 2.36
N GLY A 196 -11.78 -16.65 3.25
CA GLY A 196 -13.22 -16.86 2.98
C GLY A 196 -14.00 -15.56 2.73
N ALA A 197 -13.32 -14.41 2.76
CA ALA A 197 -14.01 -13.13 2.73
C ALA A 197 -14.52 -12.75 1.34
N TYR A 198 -15.72 -12.15 1.30
CA TYR A 198 -16.19 -11.36 0.17
C TYR A 198 -15.66 -9.92 0.34
N TYR A 199 -14.90 -9.44 -0.64
CA TYR A 199 -14.30 -8.12 -0.59
C TYR A 199 -15.07 -7.11 -1.44
N LEU A 200 -15.31 -5.93 -0.88
CA LEU A 200 -15.87 -4.76 -1.56
C LEU A 200 -15.02 -3.53 -1.18
N HIS A 201 -14.94 -2.52 -2.03
CA HIS A 201 -14.51 -1.19 -1.58
C HIS A 201 -15.52 -0.13 -1.95
N SER A 202 -15.55 0.92 -1.14
CA SER A 202 -16.26 2.14 -1.52
C SER A 202 -15.61 2.79 -2.75
N THR A 203 -16.36 3.62 -3.44
CA THR A 203 -15.84 4.42 -4.56
C THR A 203 -16.49 5.79 -4.55
N ARG A 204 -15.79 6.78 -5.11
CA ARG A 204 -16.37 8.11 -5.38
C ARG A 204 -16.90 8.22 -6.80
N ARG A 205 -16.80 7.15 -7.59
CA ARG A 205 -17.15 7.10 -9.00
C ARG A 205 -18.51 6.42 -9.16
N PRO A 206 -19.56 7.10 -9.64
CA PRO A 206 -20.75 6.40 -10.08
C PRO A 206 -20.40 5.57 -11.31
N VAL A 207 -20.87 4.32 -11.36
CA VAL A 207 -20.62 3.40 -12.50
C VAL A 207 -21.95 3.02 -13.14
N ALA A 208 -22.08 3.28 -14.44
CA ALA A 208 -23.29 2.97 -15.18
C ALA A 208 -23.66 1.48 -15.07
N GLY A 209 -24.93 1.21 -14.77
CA GLY A 209 -25.47 -0.15 -14.64
C GLY A 209 -25.48 -0.70 -13.21
N PHE A 210 -24.60 -0.22 -12.32
CA PHE A 210 -24.57 -0.66 -10.92
C PHE A 210 -25.46 0.22 -10.04
N ALA A 211 -26.31 -0.40 -9.23
CA ALA A 211 -27.17 0.30 -8.29
C ALA A 211 -26.40 0.59 -7.00
N THR A 212 -26.62 1.77 -6.42
CA THR A 212 -26.10 2.11 -5.09
C THR A 212 -26.77 1.24 -4.04
N TYR A 213 -26.00 0.36 -3.41
CA TYR A 213 -26.45 -0.49 -2.30
C TYR A 213 -26.52 0.29 -0.98
N GLY A 214 -25.63 1.26 -0.83
CA GLY A 214 -25.56 2.18 0.31
C GLY A 214 -24.45 3.22 0.08
N GLY A 215 -24.33 4.16 1.01
CA GLY A 215 -23.28 5.16 0.99
C GLY A 215 -23.12 5.85 2.32
N PHE A 216 -21.99 6.53 2.50
CA PHE A 216 -21.68 7.31 3.70
C PHE A 216 -20.90 8.58 3.32
N GLU A 217 -20.93 9.58 4.19
CA GLU A 217 -20.21 10.84 4.00
C GLU A 217 -18.96 10.89 4.90
N GLU A 218 -17.85 11.38 4.35
CA GLU A 218 -16.68 11.75 5.14
C GLU A 218 -16.78 13.20 5.60
N GLU A 219 -16.89 13.45 6.91
CA GLU A 219 -17.02 14.80 7.52
C GLU A 219 -15.82 15.75 7.24
N HIS A 220 -14.75 15.26 6.60
CA HIS A 220 -13.49 15.97 6.42
C HIS A 220 -13.13 16.30 4.97
N SER A 221 -14.03 16.05 4.01
CA SER A 221 -13.88 16.49 2.62
C SER A 221 -15.11 17.28 2.19
N HIS A 222 -14.94 18.44 1.56
CA HIS A 222 -16.05 19.36 1.26
C HIS A 222 -17.02 18.87 0.16
N ALA A 223 -16.91 17.63 -0.38
CA ALA A 223 -17.78 17.23 -1.50
C ALA A 223 -17.84 15.72 -1.91
N THR A 224 -17.56 14.69 -1.10
CA THR A 224 -17.60 13.30 -1.64
C THR A 224 -18.33 12.28 -0.78
N SER A 225 -19.56 11.97 -1.19
CA SER A 225 -20.29 10.76 -0.79
C SER A 225 -19.56 9.52 -1.29
N HIS A 226 -19.31 8.55 -0.41
CA HIS A 226 -18.81 7.24 -0.77
C HIS A 226 -19.98 6.35 -1.21
N LEU A 227 -19.83 5.68 -2.34
CA LEU A 227 -20.81 4.76 -2.91
C LEU A 227 -20.36 3.31 -2.68
N LEU A 228 -21.32 2.44 -2.38
CA LEU A 228 -21.15 0.99 -2.42
C LEU A 228 -21.93 0.42 -3.60
N LEU A 229 -21.22 -0.21 -4.53
CA LEU A 229 -21.76 -0.63 -5.83
C LEU A 229 -21.58 -2.15 -6.08
N PRO A 230 -21.98 -3.05 -5.16
CA PRO A 230 -21.78 -4.49 -5.35
C PRO A 230 -22.53 -5.03 -6.57
N ALA A 231 -21.87 -5.87 -7.36
CA ALA A 231 -22.47 -6.71 -8.40
C ALA A 231 -23.47 -7.70 -7.80
N ASP A 232 -23.13 -8.27 -6.64
CA ASP A 232 -23.96 -9.18 -5.87
C ASP A 232 -24.33 -8.56 -4.50
N PRO A 233 -25.50 -7.89 -4.41
CA PRO A 233 -26.02 -7.37 -3.16
C PRO A 233 -26.26 -8.43 -2.08
N ALA A 234 -26.50 -9.70 -2.45
CA ALA A 234 -26.74 -10.77 -1.50
C ALA A 234 -25.43 -11.19 -0.81
N ALA A 235 -24.34 -11.32 -1.57
CA ALA A 235 -23.01 -11.55 -1.01
C ALA A 235 -22.56 -10.39 -0.09
N ALA A 236 -22.78 -9.14 -0.53
CA ALA A 236 -22.50 -7.96 0.30
C ALA A 236 -23.34 -7.94 1.61
N GLY A 237 -24.55 -8.49 1.56
CA GLY A 237 -25.50 -8.56 2.66
C GLY A 237 -25.44 -9.81 3.54
N ALA A 238 -24.48 -10.72 3.32
CA ALA A 238 -24.40 -12.00 4.02
C ALA A 238 -24.30 -11.85 5.56
N GLU A 239 -24.90 -12.76 6.33
CA GLU A 239 -24.92 -12.71 7.81
C GLU A 239 -23.63 -13.24 8.45
N VAL A 240 -22.50 -12.62 8.10
CA VAL A 240 -21.15 -12.89 8.64
C VAL A 240 -20.57 -11.64 9.29
N PRO A 241 -19.46 -11.66 10.04
CA PRO A 241 -18.85 -10.42 10.54
C PRO A 241 -18.49 -9.43 9.41
N MET A 242 -18.50 -8.14 9.72
CA MET A 242 -18.08 -7.08 8.79
C MET A 242 -16.74 -6.49 9.22
N VAL A 243 -15.79 -6.41 8.30
CA VAL A 243 -14.46 -5.83 8.53
C VAL A 243 -14.35 -4.54 7.74
N LEU A 244 -14.13 -3.42 8.42
CA LEU A 244 -13.96 -2.09 7.84
C LEU A 244 -12.47 -1.77 7.83
N VAL A 245 -11.90 -1.50 6.64
CA VAL A 245 -10.45 -1.36 6.46
C VAL A 245 -10.09 0.01 5.94
N ASP A 246 -9.34 0.77 6.74
CA ASP A 246 -8.84 2.10 6.40
C ASP A 246 -7.30 2.16 6.54
N ASP A 247 -6.63 3.21 6.05
CA ASP A 247 -5.17 3.34 6.26
C ASP A 247 -4.82 3.88 7.66
N GLU A 248 -5.61 4.81 8.20
CA GLU A 248 -5.44 5.36 9.55
C GLU A 248 -6.76 5.44 10.31
N LEU A 249 -6.72 5.13 11.61
CA LEU A 249 -7.85 5.37 12.52
C LEU A 249 -7.56 6.60 13.38
N SER A 250 -8.13 7.76 13.01
CA SER A 250 -8.02 9.01 13.77
C SER A 250 -9.14 9.15 14.80
N THR A 251 -10.13 10.03 14.64
CA THR A 251 -11.23 10.19 15.63
C THR A 251 -12.26 9.05 15.62
N GLY A 252 -12.16 8.16 14.63
CA GLY A 252 -13.13 7.08 14.37
C GLY A 252 -14.48 7.51 13.80
N ARG A 253 -14.80 8.81 13.71
CA ARG A 253 -16.13 9.30 13.29
C ARG A 253 -16.62 8.73 11.96
N THR A 254 -15.78 8.74 10.92
CA THR A 254 -16.13 8.19 9.60
C THR A 254 -16.56 6.72 9.71
N VAL A 255 -15.79 5.91 10.44
CA VAL A 255 -16.08 4.49 10.64
C VAL A 255 -17.37 4.29 11.45
N LEU A 256 -17.57 5.05 12.54
CA LEU A 256 -18.78 4.97 13.36
C LEU A 256 -20.04 5.34 12.55
N ASN A 257 -19.98 6.41 11.74
CA ASN A 257 -21.07 6.79 10.84
C ASN A 257 -21.34 5.72 9.77
N THR A 258 -20.27 5.10 9.25
CA THR A 258 -20.39 3.99 8.30
C THR A 258 -21.08 2.79 8.94
N ILE A 259 -20.69 2.40 10.17
CA ILE A 259 -21.32 1.32 10.92
C ILE A 259 -22.81 1.60 11.09
N ARG A 260 -23.20 2.80 11.56
CA ARG A 260 -24.63 3.17 11.70
C ARG A 260 -25.38 3.04 10.37
N ALA A 261 -24.83 3.59 9.29
CA ALA A 261 -25.47 3.55 7.97
C ALA A 261 -25.64 2.12 7.44
N LEU A 262 -24.62 1.28 7.58
CA LEU A 262 -24.66 -0.12 7.15
C LEU A 262 -25.58 -0.96 8.04
N HIS A 263 -25.52 -0.75 9.35
CA HIS A 263 -26.34 -1.48 10.33
C HIS A 263 -27.83 -1.18 10.14
N ALA A 264 -28.19 0.04 9.78
CA ALA A 264 -29.58 0.42 9.48
C ALA A 264 -30.16 -0.32 8.25
N VAL A 265 -29.32 -0.71 7.29
CA VAL A 265 -29.73 -1.44 6.08
C VAL A 265 -29.67 -2.95 6.29
N ARG A 266 -28.57 -3.45 6.87
CA ARG A 266 -28.33 -4.86 7.19
C ARG A 266 -27.57 -4.98 8.52
N PRO A 267 -28.26 -5.24 9.63
CA PRO A 267 -27.63 -5.42 10.94
C PRO A 267 -26.60 -6.55 10.94
N ARG A 268 -25.52 -6.36 11.70
CA ARG A 268 -24.48 -7.37 11.96
C ARG A 268 -24.20 -7.41 13.46
N ARG A 269 -23.92 -8.61 13.98
CA ARG A 269 -23.56 -8.80 15.40
C ARG A 269 -22.11 -8.39 15.71
N HIS A 270 -21.25 -8.33 14.71
CA HIS A 270 -19.82 -8.12 14.89
C HIS A 270 -19.23 -7.28 13.76
N TYR A 271 -18.59 -6.18 14.16
CA TYR A 271 -17.77 -5.33 13.32
C TYR A 271 -16.31 -5.37 13.80
N VAL A 272 -15.37 -5.41 12.85
CA VAL A 272 -13.94 -5.24 13.13
C VAL A 272 -13.42 -4.06 12.30
N VAL A 273 -12.84 -3.07 12.96
CA VAL A 273 -12.18 -1.93 12.33
C VAL A 273 -10.69 -2.24 12.25
N ALA A 274 -10.13 -2.23 11.05
CA ALA A 274 -8.73 -2.53 10.80
C ALA A 274 -8.05 -1.32 10.15
N ALA A 275 -6.92 -0.89 10.72
CA ALA A 275 -6.11 0.19 10.17
C ALA A 275 -4.61 -0.14 10.21
N LEU A 276 -3.78 0.53 9.43
CA LEU A 276 -2.33 0.39 9.60
C LEU A 276 -1.89 0.99 10.95
N VAL A 277 -2.48 2.13 11.31
CA VAL A 277 -2.19 2.85 12.56
C VAL A 277 -3.47 3.29 13.28
N ASP A 278 -3.47 3.18 14.62
CA ASP A 278 -4.54 3.71 15.49
C ASP A 278 -4.03 4.91 16.30
N LEU A 279 -4.65 6.06 16.05
CA LEU A 279 -4.29 7.35 16.64
C LEU A 279 -5.34 7.87 17.61
N ARG A 280 -6.37 7.06 17.90
CA ARG A 280 -7.46 7.43 18.80
C ARG A 280 -6.94 7.79 20.17
N ASP A 281 -7.55 8.79 20.78
CA ASP A 281 -7.45 9.02 22.21
C ASP A 281 -8.51 8.21 22.99
N ASP A 282 -8.57 8.41 24.31
CA ASP A 282 -9.50 7.69 25.17
C ASP A 282 -10.96 8.10 24.94
N GLU A 283 -11.21 9.35 24.53
CA GLU A 283 -12.56 9.82 24.19
C GLU A 283 -13.05 9.18 22.90
N ASP A 284 -12.18 9.12 21.88
CA ASP A 284 -12.46 8.44 20.62
C ASP A 284 -12.76 6.94 20.83
N ARG A 285 -12.02 6.28 21.73
CA ARG A 285 -12.27 4.87 22.11
C ARG A 285 -13.60 4.71 22.86
N ALA A 286 -13.89 5.60 23.81
CA ALA A 286 -15.16 5.60 24.54
C ALA A 286 -16.35 5.73 23.59
N ARG A 287 -16.31 6.64 22.60
CA ARG A 287 -17.38 6.78 21.61
C ARG A 287 -17.61 5.55 20.75
N MET A 288 -16.58 4.74 20.50
CA MET A 288 -16.74 3.45 19.82
C MET A 288 -17.44 2.42 20.72
N HIS A 289 -17.13 2.39 22.01
CA HIS A 289 -17.85 1.55 22.98
C HIS A 289 -19.30 2.00 23.14
N ASP A 290 -19.57 3.30 23.24
CA ASP A 290 -20.92 3.84 23.32
C ASP A 290 -21.77 3.43 22.10
N LEU A 291 -21.17 3.42 20.88
CA LEU A 291 -21.87 2.94 19.69
C LEU A 291 -22.13 1.43 19.74
N ALA A 292 -21.18 0.65 20.24
CA ALA A 292 -21.34 -0.80 20.40
C ALA A 292 -22.52 -1.11 21.34
N ASP A 293 -22.62 -0.38 22.45
CA ASP A 293 -23.72 -0.49 23.41
C ASP A 293 -25.05 0.03 22.82
N GLU A 294 -25.03 1.16 22.09
CA GLU A 294 -26.20 1.74 21.42
C GLU A 294 -26.84 0.75 20.43
N LEU A 295 -26.02 0.03 19.67
CA LEU A 295 -26.47 -0.89 18.62
C LEU A 295 -26.64 -2.34 19.12
N ASP A 296 -26.26 -2.66 20.35
CA ASP A 296 -26.18 -4.03 20.89
C ASP A 296 -25.33 -4.95 19.99
N VAL A 297 -24.12 -4.50 19.65
CA VAL A 297 -23.18 -5.23 18.78
C VAL A 297 -21.78 -5.27 19.36
N ARG A 298 -20.95 -6.20 18.89
CA ARG A 298 -19.51 -6.20 19.16
C ARG A 298 -18.79 -5.33 18.12
N ILE A 299 -17.96 -4.39 18.58
CA ILE A 299 -17.05 -3.62 17.72
C ILE A 299 -15.62 -3.79 18.25
N ASP A 300 -14.76 -4.44 17.48
CA ASP A 300 -13.32 -4.50 17.77
C ASP A 300 -12.55 -3.53 16.88
N ALA A 301 -11.40 -3.05 17.36
CA ALA A 301 -10.43 -2.33 16.55
C ALA A 301 -9.06 -3.03 16.60
N VAL A 302 -8.38 -3.11 15.46
CA VAL A 302 -7.03 -3.65 15.33
C VAL A 302 -6.16 -2.74 14.47
N ALA A 303 -4.89 -2.62 14.82
CA ALA A 303 -3.89 -1.91 14.03
C ALA A 303 -2.51 -2.53 14.17
N LEU A 304 -1.63 -2.28 13.19
CA LEU A 304 -0.24 -2.76 13.26
C LEU A 304 0.56 -2.03 14.35
N ALA A 305 0.27 -0.74 14.53
CA ALA A 305 0.80 0.09 15.61
C ALA A 305 -0.27 1.08 16.10
N SER A 306 -0.09 1.58 17.31
CA SER A 306 -0.84 2.72 17.83
C SER A 306 0.10 3.84 18.27
N GLY A 307 -0.45 5.04 18.46
CA GLY A 307 0.29 6.17 18.97
C GLY A 307 -0.55 7.44 18.98
N ARG A 308 0.10 8.59 19.07
CA ARG A 308 -0.55 9.89 18.93
C ARG A 308 0.35 10.87 18.18
N VAL A 309 -0.28 11.89 17.62
CA VAL A 309 0.40 13.03 17.00
C VAL A 309 0.25 14.23 17.92
N GLU A 310 1.35 14.75 18.42
CA GLU A 310 1.38 16.00 19.19
C GLU A 310 1.64 17.16 18.23
N LEU A 311 0.75 18.16 18.26
CA LEU A 311 0.78 19.33 17.38
C LEU A 311 1.01 20.58 18.25
N PRO A 312 1.89 21.51 17.85
CA PRO A 312 2.03 22.77 18.55
C PRO A 312 0.88 23.72 18.24
N ASP A 313 0.72 24.73 19.09
CA ASP A 313 -0.17 25.86 18.83
C ASP A 313 0.23 26.59 17.55
N GLY A 314 -0.77 27.03 16.76
CA GLY A 314 -0.54 27.80 15.53
C GLY A 314 -0.03 26.99 14.33
N ILE A 315 0.05 25.66 14.41
CA ILE A 315 0.57 24.80 13.32
C ILE A 315 -0.05 25.09 11.94
N LEU A 316 -1.33 25.46 11.88
CA LEU A 316 -2.01 25.77 10.62
C LEU A 316 -1.43 27.00 9.94
N GLU A 317 -1.15 28.06 10.71
CA GLU A 317 -0.54 29.29 10.20
C GLU A 317 0.90 29.03 9.75
N THR A 318 1.69 28.34 10.58
CA THR A 318 3.07 27.96 10.23
C THR A 318 3.12 27.10 8.98
N GLY A 319 2.23 26.10 8.87
CA GLY A 319 2.13 25.23 7.70
C GLY A 319 1.76 26.00 6.42
N GLN A 320 0.84 26.96 6.51
CA GLN A 320 0.46 27.81 5.37
C GLN A 320 1.62 28.69 4.89
N THR A 321 2.37 29.30 5.81
CA THR A 321 3.56 30.09 5.50
C THR A 321 4.61 29.26 4.76
N ILE A 322 4.91 28.06 5.28
CA ILE A 322 5.85 27.12 4.64
C ILE A 322 5.40 26.73 3.23
N VAL A 323 4.11 26.43 3.05
CA VAL A 323 3.57 26.11 1.71
C VAL A 323 3.77 27.29 0.75
N ALA A 324 3.45 28.51 1.18
CA ALA A 324 3.57 29.70 0.34
C ALA A 324 5.04 29.99 -0.07
N GLU A 325 5.97 29.90 0.88
CA GLU A 325 7.41 30.10 0.63
C GLU A 325 7.95 29.09 -0.39
N LEU A 326 7.63 27.81 -0.22
CA LEU A 326 8.11 26.75 -1.09
C LEU A 326 7.49 26.80 -2.50
N GLU A 327 6.25 27.25 -2.63
CA GLU A 327 5.60 27.43 -3.92
C GLU A 327 6.18 28.61 -4.73
N ALA A 328 6.58 29.69 -4.05
CA ALA A 328 7.24 30.81 -4.70
C ALA A 328 8.56 30.37 -5.38
N VAL A 329 9.38 29.61 -4.65
CA VAL A 329 10.66 29.08 -5.17
C VAL A 329 10.45 28.13 -6.37
N ARG A 330 9.41 27.29 -6.33
CA ARG A 330 9.12 26.35 -7.43
C ARG A 330 8.62 27.04 -8.70
N SER A 331 7.83 28.10 -8.57
CA SER A 331 7.29 28.84 -9.72
C SER A 331 8.39 29.48 -10.57
N GLU A 332 9.54 29.78 -9.98
CA GLU A 332 10.73 30.32 -10.65
C GLU A 332 11.55 29.22 -11.38
N GLN A 333 11.41 27.96 -10.98
CA GLN A 333 12.20 26.82 -11.47
C GLN A 333 11.51 26.02 -12.58
N GLN A 334 10.76 26.68 -13.47
CA GLN A 334 10.02 26.05 -14.55
C GLN A 334 10.91 25.06 -15.34
N VAL A 335 10.62 23.77 -15.23
CA VAL A 335 11.47 22.69 -15.74
C VAL A 335 11.32 22.61 -17.26
N ALA A 336 12.44 22.65 -17.98
CA ALA A 336 12.45 22.40 -19.42
C ALA A 336 11.85 21.02 -19.72
N ARG A 337 10.89 20.97 -20.66
CA ARG A 337 10.27 19.71 -21.11
C ARG A 337 11.36 18.76 -21.61
N ARG A 338 11.50 17.62 -20.94
CA ARG A 338 12.41 16.54 -21.36
C ARG A 338 11.78 15.83 -22.57
N ALA A 339 12.60 15.38 -23.51
CA ALA A 339 12.12 14.54 -24.59
C ALA A 339 11.56 13.22 -24.03
N GLY A 340 10.38 12.82 -24.51
CA GLY A 340 9.74 11.57 -24.10
C GLY A 340 10.54 10.35 -24.55
N ARG A 341 10.52 9.31 -23.72
CA ARG A 341 11.07 7.97 -24.02
C ARG A 341 9.97 7.06 -24.59
N PRO A 342 10.32 5.88 -25.15
CA PRO A 342 9.34 4.98 -25.75
C PRO A 342 8.21 4.57 -24.79
N VAL A 343 7.00 4.55 -25.33
CA VAL A 343 5.79 4.04 -24.66
C VAL A 343 5.31 2.81 -25.44
N THR A 344 5.15 1.67 -24.77
CA THR A 344 4.72 0.40 -25.37
C THR A 344 3.51 -0.14 -24.63
N ARG A 345 2.46 -0.56 -25.35
CA ARG A 345 1.33 -1.28 -24.74
C ARG A 345 1.63 -2.77 -24.69
N ILE A 346 1.37 -3.41 -23.55
CA ILE A 346 1.59 -4.85 -23.34
C ILE A 346 0.31 -5.48 -22.84
N ASP A 347 -0.19 -6.45 -23.60
CA ASP A 347 -1.28 -7.32 -23.16
C ASP A 347 -0.73 -8.43 -22.25
N VAL A 348 -1.12 -8.36 -20.98
CA VAL A 348 -0.78 -9.36 -19.95
C VAL A 348 -1.67 -10.60 -20.01
N ALA A 349 -2.63 -10.66 -20.95
CA ALA A 349 -3.65 -11.68 -21.07
C ALA A 349 -4.50 -11.79 -19.79
N TRP A 350 -5.11 -10.67 -19.39
CA TRP A 350 -5.98 -10.58 -18.21
C TRP A 350 -7.06 -11.67 -18.28
N PRO A 351 -7.26 -12.48 -17.23
CA PRO A 351 -8.19 -13.60 -17.28
C PRO A 351 -9.64 -13.17 -17.48
N ALA A 352 -10.36 -13.86 -18.38
CA ALA A 352 -11.80 -13.68 -18.51
C ALA A 352 -12.51 -14.05 -17.19
N GLY A 353 -13.52 -13.24 -16.81
CA GLY A 353 -14.27 -13.41 -15.57
C GLY A 353 -13.55 -12.93 -14.30
N LEU A 354 -12.31 -12.42 -14.42
CA LEU A 354 -11.63 -11.79 -13.30
C LEU A 354 -11.91 -10.28 -13.28
N PRO A 355 -12.56 -9.72 -12.24
CA PRO A 355 -12.75 -8.27 -12.14
C PRO A 355 -11.40 -7.54 -11.93
N ASP A 356 -11.34 -6.31 -12.40
CA ASP A 356 -10.21 -5.37 -12.23
C ASP A 356 -9.87 -5.05 -10.78
N GLY A 357 -10.86 -5.17 -9.88
CA GLY A 357 -10.69 -4.93 -8.46
C GLY A 357 -11.92 -5.26 -7.63
N GLY A 358 -12.00 -4.67 -6.44
CA GLY A 358 -13.06 -4.94 -5.47
C GLY A 358 -14.25 -3.98 -5.57
N ARG A 359 -14.28 -3.07 -6.54
CA ARG A 359 -15.29 -2.00 -6.64
C ARG A 359 -16.72 -2.55 -6.67
N HIS A 360 -16.88 -3.70 -7.32
CA HIS A 360 -18.16 -4.39 -7.50
C HIS A 360 -18.20 -5.76 -6.81
N GLY A 361 -17.21 -6.09 -5.98
CA GLY A 361 -17.11 -7.41 -5.34
C GLY A 361 -15.94 -8.23 -5.85
N PHE A 362 -15.22 -8.88 -4.94
CA PHE A 362 -14.15 -9.82 -5.23
C PHE A 362 -14.27 -11.03 -4.32
N THR A 363 -14.26 -12.23 -4.92
CA THR A 363 -14.52 -13.49 -4.23
C THR A 363 -13.22 -14.28 -4.02
N PRO A 364 -13.20 -15.27 -3.11
CA PRO A 364 -12.09 -16.21 -3.02
C PRO A 364 -11.77 -16.91 -4.35
N GLY A 365 -12.79 -17.22 -5.16
CA GLY A 365 -12.59 -17.80 -6.49
C GLY A 365 -11.88 -16.84 -7.47
N HIS A 366 -12.16 -15.54 -7.39
CA HIS A 366 -11.43 -14.53 -8.17
C HIS A 366 -9.96 -14.46 -7.73
N ARG A 367 -9.69 -14.52 -6.42
CA ARG A 367 -8.33 -14.56 -5.88
C ARG A 367 -7.57 -15.79 -6.40
N ASP A 368 -8.16 -16.97 -6.31
CA ASP A 368 -7.53 -18.21 -6.77
C ASP A 368 -7.20 -18.15 -8.27
N LEU A 369 -8.10 -17.58 -9.08
CA LEU A 369 -7.88 -17.35 -10.50
C LEU A 369 -6.72 -16.36 -10.74
N LEU A 370 -6.69 -15.23 -10.02
CA LEU A 370 -5.62 -14.24 -10.15
C LEU A 370 -4.26 -14.85 -9.76
N GLU A 371 -4.17 -15.47 -8.58
CA GLU A 371 -2.93 -16.10 -8.08
C GLU A 371 -2.36 -17.13 -9.06
N LYS A 372 -3.24 -17.92 -9.69
CA LYS A 372 -2.83 -18.89 -10.71
C LYS A 372 -2.25 -18.24 -11.97
N ARG A 373 -2.68 -17.04 -12.33
CA ARG A 373 -2.37 -16.38 -13.62
C ARG A 373 -1.29 -15.30 -13.51
N LEU A 374 -1.02 -14.78 -12.31
CA LEU A 374 0.02 -13.80 -12.05
C LEU A 374 1.41 -14.16 -12.62
N PRO A 375 1.93 -15.40 -12.49
CA PRO A 375 3.23 -15.75 -13.06
C PRO A 375 3.29 -15.58 -14.59
N ASP A 376 2.24 -16.00 -15.30
CA ASP A 376 2.15 -15.86 -16.76
C ASP A 376 2.05 -14.39 -17.19
N MET A 377 1.31 -13.59 -16.42
CA MET A 377 1.18 -12.15 -16.65
C MET A 377 2.52 -11.43 -16.46
N ALA A 378 3.26 -11.75 -15.39
CA ALA A 378 4.60 -11.21 -15.16
C ALA A 378 5.59 -11.63 -16.26
N ALA A 379 5.56 -12.89 -16.69
CA ALA A 379 6.42 -13.41 -17.76
C ALA A 379 6.26 -12.64 -19.08
N ARG A 380 5.07 -12.08 -19.37
CA ARG A 380 4.82 -11.25 -20.56
C ARG A 380 5.47 -9.87 -20.47
N LEU A 381 5.69 -9.36 -19.26
CA LEU A 381 6.32 -8.05 -19.02
C LEU A 381 7.84 -8.13 -18.93
N VAL A 382 8.39 -9.26 -18.47
CA VAL A 382 9.85 -9.48 -18.32
C VAL A 382 10.67 -9.05 -19.53
N PRO A 383 10.31 -9.36 -20.80
CA PRO A 383 11.09 -8.94 -21.96
C PRO A 383 11.24 -7.41 -22.10
N ALA A 384 10.20 -6.64 -21.73
CA ALA A 384 10.23 -5.18 -21.80
C ALA A 384 11.08 -4.55 -20.68
N LEU A 385 11.42 -5.33 -19.65
CA LEU A 385 12.19 -4.90 -18.48
C LEU A 385 13.64 -5.43 -18.53
N ALA A 386 14.06 -6.04 -19.63
CA ALA A 386 15.39 -6.59 -19.78
C ALA A 386 16.48 -5.51 -19.58
N GLY A 387 17.43 -5.79 -18.69
CA GLY A 387 18.54 -4.87 -18.38
C GLY A 387 18.19 -3.75 -17.38
N CYS A 388 16.95 -3.68 -16.89
CA CYS A 388 16.59 -2.75 -15.81
C CYS A 388 17.15 -3.25 -14.47
N GLY A 389 17.61 -2.34 -13.62
CA GLY A 389 17.94 -2.59 -12.22
C GLY A 389 16.86 -2.10 -11.25
N ARG A 390 16.03 -1.13 -11.65
CA ARG A 390 14.96 -0.58 -10.82
C ARG A 390 13.71 -0.26 -11.64
N VAL A 391 12.57 -0.85 -11.27
CA VAL A 391 11.31 -0.74 -12.02
C VAL A 391 10.21 -0.23 -11.11
N LEU A 392 9.41 0.72 -11.59
CA LEU A 392 8.17 1.14 -10.93
C LEU A 392 6.99 0.42 -11.57
N VAL A 393 6.10 -0.16 -10.78
CA VAL A 393 4.73 -0.48 -11.20
C VAL A 393 3.81 0.56 -10.58
N LEU A 394 3.11 1.31 -11.41
CA LEU A 394 2.27 2.42 -11.02
C LEU A 394 0.80 2.07 -11.32
N GLY A 395 -0.02 1.97 -10.28
CA GLY A 395 -1.47 1.89 -10.40
C GLY A 395 -2.12 3.26 -10.62
N PHE A 396 -3.45 3.27 -10.71
CA PHE A 396 -4.21 4.47 -11.02
C PHE A 396 -5.37 4.68 -10.05
N GLU A 397 -5.22 5.67 -9.17
CA GLU A 397 -6.19 6.03 -8.12
C GLU A 397 -6.67 4.79 -7.33
N GLU A 398 -7.97 4.45 -7.47
CA GLU A 398 -8.63 3.33 -6.77
C GLU A 398 -8.19 1.95 -7.30
N LEU A 399 -7.56 1.88 -8.47
CA LEU A 399 -7.01 0.64 -9.04
C LEU A 399 -5.64 0.34 -8.45
N MET A 400 -5.63 -0.16 -7.20
CA MET A 400 -4.39 -0.45 -6.46
C MET A 400 -4.04 -1.95 -6.41
N TYR A 401 -5.03 -2.83 -6.25
CA TYR A 401 -4.76 -4.24 -5.96
C TYR A 401 -4.15 -5.01 -7.14
N ALA A 402 -4.76 -4.93 -8.33
CA ALA A 402 -4.22 -5.56 -9.54
C ALA A 402 -2.76 -5.16 -9.83
N PRO A 403 -2.37 -3.86 -9.84
CA PRO A 403 -0.97 -3.48 -10.01
C PRO A 403 -0.07 -3.92 -8.86
N LEU A 404 -0.55 -3.92 -7.61
CA LEU A 404 0.21 -4.45 -6.47
C LEU A 404 0.55 -5.93 -6.67
N ARG A 405 -0.45 -6.75 -7.03
CA ARG A 405 -0.26 -8.19 -7.27
C ARG A 405 0.67 -8.44 -8.46
N LEU A 406 0.52 -7.68 -9.54
CA LEU A 406 1.42 -7.76 -10.71
C LEU A 406 2.86 -7.35 -10.37
N ALA A 407 3.03 -6.32 -9.53
CA ALA A 407 4.34 -5.90 -9.03
C ALA A 407 5.01 -6.96 -8.16
N GLU A 408 4.25 -7.66 -7.31
CA GLU A 408 4.76 -8.80 -6.54
C GLU A 408 5.24 -9.92 -7.48
N ALA A 409 4.41 -10.30 -8.45
CA ALA A 409 4.77 -11.34 -9.41
C ALA A 409 6.01 -10.97 -10.24
N LEU A 410 6.16 -9.70 -10.61
CA LEU A 410 7.37 -9.17 -11.25
C LEU A 410 8.59 -9.23 -10.31
N ALA A 411 8.44 -8.89 -9.04
CA ALA A 411 9.52 -8.96 -8.05
C ALA A 411 10.00 -10.40 -7.82
N ASP A 412 9.10 -11.38 -7.90
CA ASP A 412 9.44 -12.80 -7.84
C ASP A 412 10.11 -13.29 -9.13
N ALA A 413 9.63 -12.83 -10.30
CA ALA A 413 10.21 -13.19 -11.61
C ALA A 413 11.57 -12.54 -11.88
N LEU A 414 11.87 -11.41 -11.23
CA LEU A 414 13.08 -10.59 -11.41
C LEU A 414 13.78 -10.33 -10.06
N PRO A 415 14.36 -11.35 -9.41
CA PRO A 415 14.89 -11.24 -8.04
C PRO A 415 16.05 -10.24 -7.88
N ASP A 416 16.77 -9.95 -8.97
CA ASP A 416 17.87 -8.97 -9.01
C ASP A 416 17.42 -7.54 -9.33
N VAL A 417 16.12 -7.33 -9.60
CA VAL A 417 15.54 -6.03 -9.95
C VAL A 417 14.81 -5.46 -8.75
N ALA A 418 15.11 -4.20 -8.41
CA ALA A 418 14.37 -3.46 -7.39
C ALA A 418 13.00 -3.02 -7.95
N VAL A 419 12.02 -3.91 -7.91
CA VAL A 419 10.62 -3.60 -8.25
C VAL A 419 9.98 -2.82 -7.10
N ARG A 420 9.37 -1.68 -7.42
CA ARG A 420 8.59 -0.86 -6.49
C ARG A 420 7.17 -0.70 -6.98
N TYR A 421 6.24 -0.55 -6.06
CA TYR A 421 4.82 -0.32 -6.33
C TYR A 421 4.39 1.04 -5.76
N SER A 422 3.59 1.77 -6.53
CA SER A 422 2.89 3.00 -6.11
C SER A 422 1.56 3.13 -6.85
N THR A 423 0.74 4.12 -6.50
CA THR A 423 -0.44 4.52 -7.30
C THR A 423 -0.49 6.04 -7.49
N THR A 424 -1.26 6.52 -8.47
CA THR A 424 -1.63 7.93 -8.57
C THR A 424 -2.69 8.31 -7.52
N THR A 425 -2.90 9.60 -7.30
CA THR A 425 -3.83 10.09 -6.28
C THR A 425 -4.40 11.46 -6.62
N ARG A 426 -5.57 11.74 -6.05
CA ARG A 426 -6.25 13.04 -6.09
C ARG A 426 -5.74 14.03 -5.05
N SER A 427 -5.14 13.55 -3.96
CA SER A 427 -4.77 14.38 -2.82
C SER A 427 -3.54 15.24 -3.10
N PRO A 428 -3.65 16.59 -3.06
CA PRO A 428 -2.50 17.47 -3.22
C PRO A 428 -1.65 17.48 -1.93
N VAL A 429 -0.40 17.06 -2.07
CA VAL A 429 0.64 17.10 -1.03
C VAL A 429 1.81 17.95 -1.50
N LEU A 430 2.42 18.69 -0.58
CA LEU A 430 3.61 19.47 -0.83
C LEU A 430 4.81 18.54 -1.02
N ALA A 431 5.58 18.76 -2.09
CA ALA A 431 6.82 18.04 -2.31
C ALA A 431 8.03 18.92 -1.99
N VAL A 432 8.97 18.38 -1.23
CA VAL A 432 10.23 19.02 -0.85
C VAL A 432 11.34 18.00 -1.04
N ASP A 433 12.27 18.26 -1.96
CA ASP A 433 13.37 17.34 -2.25
C ASP A 433 14.46 17.41 -1.16
N ASP A 434 14.13 16.84 0.00
CA ASP A 434 14.98 16.74 1.18
C ASP A 434 14.96 15.28 1.68
N PRO A 435 16.11 14.67 2.01
CA PRO A 435 16.16 13.28 2.50
C PRO A 435 15.34 13.01 3.77
N GLY A 436 15.11 14.03 4.62
CA GLY A 436 14.31 13.93 5.83
C GLY A 436 12.82 14.19 5.64
N TYR A 437 12.33 14.23 4.40
CA TYR A 437 10.93 14.52 4.06
C TYR A 437 10.32 13.41 3.20
N ALA A 438 9.12 12.94 3.56
CA ALA A 438 8.53 11.75 2.95
C ALA A 438 8.14 11.93 1.47
N ILE A 439 7.85 13.16 1.03
CA ILE A 439 7.35 13.46 -0.32
C ILE A 439 8.37 14.33 -1.06
N ARG A 440 9.37 13.71 -1.69
CA ARG A 440 10.50 14.42 -2.29
C ARG A 440 10.17 15.00 -3.67
N THR A 441 9.44 14.25 -4.48
CA THR A 441 9.05 14.69 -5.83
C THR A 441 7.56 14.54 -6.07
N ARG A 442 7.02 15.38 -6.95
CA ARG A 442 5.61 15.40 -7.36
C ARG A 442 5.56 15.58 -8.87
N LEU A 443 4.90 14.63 -9.54
CA LEU A 443 4.34 14.82 -10.86
C LEU A 443 2.90 15.29 -10.69
N ALA A 444 2.51 16.30 -11.47
CA ALA A 444 1.15 16.80 -11.56
C ALA A 444 0.71 16.72 -13.01
N PHE A 445 -0.49 16.20 -13.26
CA PHE A 445 -1.04 16.01 -14.59
C PHE A 445 -2.57 16.21 -14.53
N PRO A 446 -3.22 16.63 -15.63
CA PRO A 446 -4.67 16.73 -15.65
C PRO A 446 -5.31 15.33 -15.50
N ALA A 447 -6.44 15.28 -14.80
CA ALA A 447 -7.35 14.13 -14.86
C ALA A 447 -7.73 13.87 -16.33
N HIS A 448 -7.80 12.60 -16.70
CA HIS A 448 -8.01 12.17 -18.09
C HIS A 448 -9.16 11.16 -18.21
N ASP A 449 -9.84 10.83 -17.11
CA ASP A 449 -10.86 9.79 -17.00
C ASP A 449 -12.24 10.35 -16.59
N ASP A 450 -12.49 11.64 -16.86
CA ASP A 450 -13.73 12.36 -16.57
C ASP A 450 -14.29 12.09 -15.16
N PRO A 451 -13.52 12.38 -14.11
CA PRO A 451 -13.86 12.01 -12.75
C PRO A 451 -15.08 12.81 -12.25
N ALA A 452 -15.87 12.21 -11.35
CA ALA A 452 -17.10 12.82 -10.83
C ALA A 452 -16.89 14.14 -10.06
N ASP A 453 -15.67 14.40 -9.58
CA ASP A 453 -15.29 15.65 -8.92
C ASP A 453 -14.88 16.76 -9.90
N GLY A 454 -15.03 16.53 -11.21
CA GLY A 454 -14.75 17.49 -12.27
C GLY A 454 -13.29 17.47 -12.74
N PRO A 455 -12.96 18.24 -13.79
CA PRO A 455 -11.58 18.34 -14.26
C PRO A 455 -10.68 18.88 -13.12
N GLY A 456 -9.49 18.32 -12.98
CA GLY A 456 -8.56 18.73 -11.94
C GLY A 456 -7.21 18.06 -12.06
N GLU A 457 -6.26 18.51 -11.25
CA GLU A 457 -4.95 17.85 -11.20
C GLU A 457 -5.05 16.50 -10.49
N ARG A 458 -4.18 15.60 -10.92
CA ARG A 458 -3.85 14.31 -10.33
C ARG A 458 -2.35 14.24 -10.10
N TYR A 459 -1.94 13.38 -9.19
CA TYR A 459 -0.56 13.37 -8.71
C TYR A 459 0.03 11.97 -8.67
N ALA A 460 1.33 11.90 -8.93
CA ALA A 460 2.16 10.76 -8.58
C ALA A 460 3.37 11.28 -7.82
N TYR A 461 3.67 10.65 -6.67
CA TYR A 461 4.71 11.13 -5.75
C TYR A 461 5.94 10.22 -5.80
N ASN A 462 7.12 10.82 -5.61
CA ASN A 462 8.39 10.09 -5.54
C ASN A 462 8.70 9.22 -6.79
N VAL A 463 8.13 9.59 -7.95
CA VAL A 463 8.39 8.92 -9.24
C VAL A 463 9.63 9.51 -9.92
N ASP A 464 9.80 10.84 -9.89
CA ASP A 464 11.09 11.46 -10.26
C ASP A 464 12.10 11.22 -9.11
N ALA A 465 13.35 11.01 -9.49
CA ALA A 465 14.48 10.78 -8.61
C ALA A 465 14.89 12.06 -7.84
N GLY A 466 14.48 13.24 -8.33
CA GLY A 466 14.90 14.52 -7.75
C GLY A 466 16.42 14.68 -7.82
N SER A 467 17.01 15.14 -6.73
CA SER A 467 18.46 15.27 -6.53
C SER A 467 19.18 13.94 -6.32
N ASP A 468 18.46 12.85 -6.03
CA ASP A 468 19.06 11.52 -5.83
C ASP A 468 19.00 10.70 -7.12
N ALA A 469 20.04 10.80 -7.95
CA ALA A 469 20.13 10.05 -9.20
C ALA A 469 20.06 8.52 -9.02
N ALA A 470 20.40 7.97 -7.84
CA ALA A 470 20.31 6.55 -7.56
C ALA A 470 18.86 6.07 -7.35
N ALA A 471 17.94 6.99 -7.05
CA ALA A 471 16.51 6.72 -6.93
C ALA A 471 15.78 6.71 -8.29
N ARG A 472 16.49 6.87 -9.42
CA ARG A 472 15.88 6.84 -10.75
C ARG A 472 15.32 5.45 -11.07
N PHE A 473 14.16 5.41 -11.70
CA PHE A 473 13.62 4.19 -12.31
C PHE A 473 14.17 4.02 -13.73
N ASP A 474 14.55 2.80 -14.08
CA ASP A 474 15.00 2.45 -15.43
C ASP A 474 13.81 2.22 -16.37
N ALA A 475 12.68 1.78 -15.83
CA ALA A 475 11.41 1.60 -16.54
C ALA A 475 10.21 1.79 -15.60
N ILE A 476 9.08 2.15 -16.20
CA ILE A 476 7.79 2.29 -15.51
C ILE A 476 6.76 1.37 -16.18
N VAL A 477 6.06 0.56 -15.41
CA VAL A 477 4.88 -0.20 -15.83
C VAL A 477 3.65 0.54 -15.30
N LEU A 478 2.92 1.22 -16.17
CA LEU A 478 1.64 1.86 -15.83
C LEU A 478 0.52 0.84 -16.01
N VAL A 479 -0.27 0.60 -14.96
CA VAL A 479 -1.44 -0.28 -15.00
C VAL A 479 -2.70 0.56 -14.81
N ILE A 480 -3.58 0.52 -15.79
CA ILE A 480 -4.86 1.24 -15.82
C ILE A 480 -5.98 0.30 -16.23
N ASP A 481 -7.21 0.66 -15.90
CA ASP A 481 -8.38 0.03 -16.50
C ASP A 481 -8.70 0.65 -17.88
N ASP A 482 -9.51 -0.03 -18.67
CA ASP A 482 -9.93 0.42 -20.00
C ASP A 482 -10.85 1.66 -19.99
N VAL A 483 -11.37 2.04 -18.82
CA VAL A 483 -12.11 3.30 -18.63
C VAL A 483 -11.13 4.48 -18.56
N ALA A 484 -9.98 4.30 -17.91
CA ALA A 484 -8.91 5.29 -17.83
C ALA A 484 -8.02 5.34 -19.09
N ASP A 485 -8.09 4.36 -20.01
CA ASP A 485 -7.33 4.38 -21.27
C ASP A 485 -7.95 5.33 -22.32
N THR A 486 -7.99 6.62 -21.99
CA THR A 486 -8.54 7.67 -22.87
C THR A 486 -7.48 8.30 -23.76
N ALA A 487 -7.90 9.02 -24.81
CA ALA A 487 -6.97 9.80 -25.63
C ALA A 487 -6.19 10.86 -24.82
N ALA A 488 -6.81 11.45 -23.78
CA ALA A 488 -6.19 12.48 -22.95
C ALA A 488 -5.05 11.93 -22.06
N LEU A 489 -4.97 10.61 -21.86
CA LEU A 489 -3.87 9.95 -21.16
C LEU A 489 -2.51 10.26 -21.81
N ALA A 490 -2.47 10.36 -23.15
CA ALA A 490 -1.25 10.54 -23.94
C ALA A 490 -0.56 11.88 -23.65
N ASP A 491 -1.33 12.96 -23.59
CA ASP A 491 -0.84 14.32 -23.36
C ASP A 491 -0.78 14.70 -21.87
N GLY A 492 -1.28 13.82 -20.99
CA GLY A 492 -1.26 13.97 -19.53
C GLY A 492 -0.23 13.06 -18.87
N LEU A 493 -0.72 12.05 -18.15
CA LEU A 493 0.13 11.16 -17.34
C LEU A 493 1.25 10.48 -18.15
N LEU A 494 0.98 10.00 -19.36
CA LEU A 494 2.01 9.31 -20.15
C LEU A 494 3.13 10.25 -20.61
N ALA A 495 2.82 11.51 -20.92
CA ALA A 495 3.83 12.50 -21.25
C ALA A 495 4.77 12.73 -20.04
N GLU A 496 4.20 12.88 -18.84
CA GLU A 496 4.97 13.06 -17.60
C GLU A 496 5.84 11.82 -17.27
N LEU A 497 5.30 10.62 -17.39
CA LEU A 497 6.05 9.39 -17.10
C LEU A 497 7.15 9.11 -18.14
N SER A 498 6.84 9.29 -19.43
CA SER A 498 7.81 9.04 -20.50
C SER A 498 9.00 10.01 -20.48
N ALA A 499 8.82 11.21 -19.92
CA ALA A 499 9.90 12.14 -19.64
C ALA A 499 10.90 11.61 -18.58
N LEU A 500 10.52 10.60 -17.78
CA LEU A 500 11.35 10.02 -16.70
C LEU A 500 12.02 8.69 -17.05
N ALA A 501 11.29 7.78 -17.71
CA ALA A 501 11.76 6.45 -18.10
C ALA A 501 10.91 5.90 -19.27
N PRO A 502 11.35 4.85 -20.01
CA PRO A 502 10.48 4.11 -20.91
C PRO A 502 9.26 3.56 -20.15
N VAL A 503 8.08 3.59 -20.78
CA VAL A 503 6.81 3.21 -20.16
C VAL A 503 6.20 2.00 -20.85
N SER A 504 5.89 0.96 -20.08
CA SER A 504 5.02 -0.14 -20.50
C SER A 504 3.62 0.09 -19.96
N VAL A 505 2.61 0.19 -20.82
CA VAL A 505 1.21 0.40 -20.44
C VAL A 505 0.49 -0.94 -20.49
N VAL A 506 -0.09 -1.32 -19.35
CA VAL A 506 -0.96 -2.48 -19.20
C VAL A 506 -2.38 -1.97 -18.99
N VAL A 507 -3.28 -2.31 -19.90
CA VAL A 507 -4.70 -1.97 -19.81
C VAL A 507 -5.47 -3.22 -19.45
N ILE A 508 -6.23 -3.17 -18.36
CA ILE A 508 -7.07 -4.29 -17.90
C ILE A 508 -8.57 -3.94 -18.07
N PRO A 509 -9.44 -4.92 -18.34
CA PRO A 509 -10.86 -4.65 -18.52
C PRO A 509 -11.53 -4.27 -17.20
N ALA A 510 -12.18 -3.10 -17.13
CA ALA A 510 -13.05 -2.78 -16.00
C ALA A 510 -14.30 -3.67 -16.02
N LEU A 511 -14.73 -4.18 -14.86
CA LEU A 511 -15.95 -4.97 -14.78
C LEU A 511 -17.19 -4.14 -15.14
N ARG A 512 -17.97 -4.59 -16.12
CA ARG A 512 -19.25 -3.97 -16.51
C ARG A 512 -20.40 -4.90 -16.19
N LYS A 513 -21.60 -4.33 -15.99
CA LYS A 513 -22.81 -5.14 -15.74
C LYS A 513 -23.14 -6.14 -16.86
N GLY A 514 -22.74 -5.86 -18.10
CA GLY A 514 -22.93 -6.79 -19.22
C GLY A 514 -22.04 -8.03 -19.17
N ASP A 515 -21.02 -8.05 -18.31
CA ASP A 515 -20.07 -9.14 -18.15
C ASP A 515 -20.49 -10.16 -17.07
N LEU A 516 -21.54 -9.84 -16.29
CA LEU A 516 -22.04 -10.60 -15.14
C LEU A 516 -23.17 -11.58 -15.48
#